data_AF-A0A531KCQ0-F1
#
_entry.id   AF-A0A531KCQ0-F1
#
_cell.length_a   1.000
_cell.length_b   1.000
_cell.length_c   1.000
_cell.angle_alpha   90.00
_cell.angle_beta   90.00
_cell.angle_gamma   90.00
#
_symmetry.space_group_name_H-M   'P 1'
#
loop_
_entity.id
_entity.type
_entity.pdbx_description
1 polymer ?
#
loop_
_entity_poly.entity_id
_entity_poly.type
_entity_poly.pdbx_seq_one_letter_code
_entity_poly.pdbx_strand_id
1 'polypeptide(L)'
;APLILIGVGLSVCYRANIWNIGAEGQFILGGIVGSSIPVLFPQFEGPLVLPLMLLFGMVGGAAYAAVPALLKARFNTNEILTSLMLVYVAQLFLDWLVRGPWRDPKGFNFPQTIQFNDSAILPELMPASGRANLGFVFALVAAVLVWIL
;
A
#
# COMPACT_ATOMS: atom_id res chain seq x y z
N ALA A 1 -5.49 1.60 -11.31
CA ALA A 1 -4.09 1.18 -11.12
C ALA A 1 -3.89 0.25 -9.92
N PRO A 2 -4.31 0.61 -8.68
CA PRO A 2 -4.04 -0.25 -7.51
C PRO A 2 -4.66 -1.65 -7.59
N LEU A 3 -5.91 -1.76 -8.06
CA LEU A 3 -6.57 -3.06 -8.25
C LEU A 3 -5.84 -3.96 -9.27
N ILE A 4 -5.24 -3.38 -10.31
CA ILE A 4 -4.44 -4.12 -11.29
C ILE A 4 -3.18 -4.67 -10.61
N LEU A 5 -2.47 -3.83 -9.85
CA LEU A 5 -1.27 -4.25 -9.10
C LEU A 5 -1.60 -5.36 -8.09
N ILE A 6 -2.71 -5.24 -7.37
CA ILE A 6 -3.17 -6.27 -6.43
C ILE A 6 -3.47 -7.57 -7.18
N GLY A 7 -4.23 -7.52 -8.28
CA GLY A 7 -4.54 -8.70 -9.08
C GLY A 7 -3.31 -9.39 -9.67
N VAL A 8 -2.34 -8.60 -10.16
CA VAL A 8 -1.05 -9.09 -10.67
C VAL A 8 -0.22 -9.74 -9.56
N GLY A 9 -0.17 -9.15 -8.36
CA GLY A 9 0.52 -9.77 -7.22
C GLY A 9 -0.15 -11.08 -6.77
N LEU A 10 -1.49 -11.09 -6.68
CA LEU A 10 -2.25 -12.27 -6.28
C LEU A 10 -2.15 -13.43 -7.28
N SER A 11 -2.02 -13.16 -8.58
CA SER A 11 -1.86 -14.22 -9.58
C SER A 11 -0.60 -15.07 -9.33
N VAL A 12 0.48 -14.44 -8.85
CA VAL A 12 1.71 -15.12 -8.44
C VAL A 12 1.47 -16.00 -7.20
N CYS A 13 0.74 -15.51 -6.20
CA CYS A 13 0.39 -16.30 -5.01
C CYS A 13 -0.46 -17.52 -5.36
N TYR A 14 -1.44 -17.37 -6.25
CA TYR A 14 -2.33 -18.45 -6.66
C TYR A 14 -1.61 -19.52 -7.49
N ARG A 15 -0.59 -19.15 -8.28
CA ARG A 15 0.32 -20.13 -8.91
C ARG A 15 1.02 -21.04 -7.89
N ALA A 16 1.27 -20.55 -6.67
CA ALA A 16 1.85 -21.32 -5.58
C ALA A 16 0.81 -22.07 -4.71
N ASN A 17 -0.47 -22.12 -5.12
CA ASN A 17 -1.59 -22.65 -4.34
C ASN A 17 -1.76 -21.98 -2.96
N ILE A 18 -1.36 -20.72 -2.82
CA ILE A 18 -1.56 -19.94 -1.60
C ILE A 18 -2.75 -19.01 -1.78
N TRP A 19 -3.81 -19.25 -1.01
CA TRP A 19 -5.03 -18.46 -1.03
C TRP A 19 -4.93 -17.28 -0.06
N ASN A 20 -4.38 -16.17 -0.55
CA ASN A 20 -4.23 -14.93 0.22
C ASN A 20 -5.44 -14.00 0.01
N ILE A 21 -6.28 -13.83 1.03
CA ILE A 21 -7.40 -12.86 1.02
C ILE A 21 -6.96 -11.50 1.59
N GLY A 22 -5.84 -11.45 2.31
CA GLY A 22 -5.33 -10.27 3.02
C GLY A 22 -4.69 -9.17 2.17
N ALA A 23 -4.86 -9.19 0.84
CA ALA A 23 -4.24 -8.22 -0.07
C ALA A 23 -4.68 -6.78 0.22
N GLU A 24 -5.92 -6.57 0.66
CA GLU A 24 -6.40 -5.25 1.08
C GLU A 24 -5.61 -4.73 2.29
N GLY A 25 -5.36 -5.58 3.30
CA GLY A 25 -4.56 -5.22 4.47
C GLY A 25 -3.10 -4.92 4.10
N GLN A 26 -2.52 -5.69 3.17
CA GLN A 26 -1.17 -5.44 2.63
C GLN A 26 -1.09 -4.11 1.88
N PHE A 27 -2.13 -3.78 1.10
CA PHE A 27 -2.25 -2.48 0.43
C PHE A 27 -2.33 -1.33 1.44
N ILE A 28 -3.15 -1.47 2.49
CA ILE A 28 -3.28 -0.47 3.55
C ILE A 28 -1.94 -0.26 4.27
N LEU A 29 -1.29 -1.33 4.73
CA LEU A 29 0.00 -1.20 5.43
C LEU A 29 1.11 -0.69 4.52
N GLY A 30 1.15 -1.11 3.26
CA GLY A 30 2.05 -0.52 2.27
C GLY A 30 1.79 0.98 2.09
N GLY A 31 0.53 1.40 2.03
CA GLY A 31 0.16 2.82 2.00
C GLY A 31 0.62 3.57 3.23
N ILE A 32 0.42 3.02 4.43
CA ILE A 32 0.87 3.62 5.70
C ILE A 32 2.39 3.79 5.70
N VAL A 33 3.13 2.71 5.49
CA VAL A 33 4.60 2.76 5.54
C VAL A 33 5.16 3.67 4.44
N GLY A 34 4.58 3.63 3.23
CA GLY A 34 4.97 4.53 2.14
C GLY A 34 4.68 6.01 2.44
N SER A 35 3.52 6.32 3.01
CA SER A 35 3.14 7.70 3.38
C SER A 35 3.81 8.22 4.64
N SER A 36 4.50 7.38 5.41
CA SER A 36 5.23 7.81 6.61
C SER A 36 6.26 8.91 6.31
N ILE A 37 6.85 8.93 5.11
CA ILE A 37 7.83 9.94 4.70
C ILE A 37 7.20 11.34 4.63
N PRO A 38 6.21 11.61 3.75
CA PRO A 38 5.60 12.94 3.67
C PRO A 38 4.81 13.32 4.93
N VAL A 39 4.31 12.35 5.70
CA VAL A 39 3.58 12.63 6.95
C VAL A 39 4.54 13.06 8.07
N LEU A 40 5.66 12.36 8.27
CA LEU A 40 6.59 12.64 9.37
C LEU A 40 7.63 13.70 9.02
N PHE A 41 7.95 13.86 7.73
CA PHE A 41 8.93 14.81 7.22
C PHE A 41 8.32 15.67 6.10
N PRO A 42 7.31 16.50 6.39
CA PRO A 42 6.61 17.29 5.35
C PRO A 42 7.50 18.26 4.59
N GLN A 43 8.59 18.72 5.22
CA GLN A 43 9.60 19.59 4.62
C GLN A 43 10.59 18.87 3.68
N PHE A 44 10.56 17.53 3.65
CA PHE A 44 11.41 16.76 2.75
C PHE A 44 10.77 16.72 1.37
N GLU A 45 11.36 17.49 0.45
CA GLU A 45 10.90 17.67 -0.92
C GLU A 45 12.00 17.24 -1.91
N GLY A 46 11.57 16.89 -3.13
CA GLY A 46 12.47 16.58 -4.23
C GLY A 46 12.25 15.19 -4.86
N PRO A 47 13.05 14.86 -5.88
CA PRO A 47 12.81 13.69 -6.75
C PRO A 47 12.92 12.34 -6.03
N LEU A 48 13.54 12.29 -4.86
CA LEU A 48 13.74 11.06 -4.09
C LEU A 48 12.52 10.66 -3.25
N VAL A 49 11.57 11.58 -3.04
CA VAL A 49 10.39 11.33 -2.18
C VAL A 49 9.57 10.16 -2.75
N LEU A 50 9.14 10.23 -4.02
CA LEU A 50 8.35 9.15 -4.63
C LEU A 50 9.07 7.79 -4.67
N PRO A 51 10.34 7.68 -5.12
CA PRO A 51 11.08 6.41 -5.05
C PRO A 51 11.15 5.83 -3.64
N LEU A 52 11.38 6.66 -2.62
CA LEU A 52 11.42 6.19 -1.24
C LEU A 52 10.03 5.77 -0.76
N MET A 53 8.97 6.52 -1.07
CA MET A 53 7.59 6.14 -0.73
C MET A 53 7.21 4.78 -1.35
N LEU A 54 7.60 4.54 -2.62
CA LEU A 54 7.40 3.27 -3.30
C LEU A 54 8.17 2.13 -2.60
N LEU A 55 9.45 2.35 -2.29
CA LEU A 55 10.28 1.36 -1.60
C LEU A 55 9.70 1.00 -0.23
N PHE A 56 9.36 2.01 0.57
CA PHE A 56 8.77 1.86 1.88
C PHE A 56 7.40 1.17 1.79
N GLY A 57 6.59 1.49 0.79
CA GLY A 57 5.32 0.83 0.56
C GLY A 57 5.47 -0.65 0.19
N MET A 58 6.44 -0.99 -0.67
CA MET A 58 6.77 -2.38 -1.00
C MET A 58 7.22 -3.15 0.25
N VAL A 59 8.12 -2.57 1.05
CA VAL A 59 8.61 -3.18 2.29
C VAL A 59 7.47 -3.35 3.30
N GLY A 60 6.62 -2.35 3.48
CA GLY A 60 5.47 -2.40 4.40
C GLY A 60 4.46 -3.48 4.02
N GLY A 61 4.10 -3.54 2.73
CA GLY A 61 3.20 -4.58 2.22
C GLY A 61 3.79 -5.98 2.34
N ALA A 62 5.07 -6.16 1.98
CA ALA A 62 5.77 -7.43 2.07
C ALA A 62 5.94 -7.90 3.53
N ALA A 63 6.31 -6.99 4.44
CA ALA A 63 6.41 -7.29 5.87
C ALA A 63 5.05 -7.72 6.45
N TYR A 64 3.96 -7.07 6.03
CA TYR A 64 2.63 -7.45 6.48
C TYR A 64 2.18 -8.80 5.89
N ALA A 65 2.50 -9.07 4.62
CA ALA A 65 2.26 -10.37 3.97
C ALA A 65 3.06 -11.51 4.63
N ALA A 66 4.23 -11.21 5.18
CA ALA A 66 5.07 -12.20 5.86
C ALA A 66 4.43 -12.72 7.14
N VAL A 67 3.55 -11.96 7.81
CA VAL A 67 2.88 -12.38 9.05
C VAL A 67 2.03 -13.65 8.85
N PRO A 68 0.99 -13.67 7.98
CA PRO A 68 0.20 -14.88 7.76
C PRO A 68 1.04 -16.01 7.13
N ALA A 69 2.03 -15.67 6.30
CA ALA A 69 2.94 -16.67 5.72
C ALA A 69 3.78 -17.38 6.78
N LEU A 70 4.34 -16.65 7.74
CA LEU A 70 5.10 -17.20 8.86
C LEU A 70 4.22 -18.03 9.78
N LEU A 71 3.00 -17.55 10.07
CA LEU A 71 2.05 -18.27 10.91
C LEU A 71 1.66 -19.61 10.28
N LYS A 72 1.39 -19.64 8.98
CA LYS A 72 1.16 -20.88 8.23
C LYS A 72 2.40 -21.79 8.28
N ALA A 73 3.58 -21.27 7.96
CA ALA A 73 4.79 -22.07 7.85
C ALA A 73 5.26 -22.68 9.18
N ARG A 74 5.06 -21.97 10.31
CA ARG A 74 5.52 -22.41 11.63
C ARG A 74 4.46 -23.12 12.45
N PHE A 75 3.21 -22.69 12.34
CA PHE A 75 2.12 -23.15 13.21
C PHE A 75 1.00 -23.87 12.44
N ASN A 76 1.13 -24.02 11.12
CA ASN A 76 0.13 -24.67 10.26
C ASN A 76 -1.27 -24.07 10.41
N THR A 77 -1.33 -22.74 10.63
CA THR A 77 -2.60 -22.01 10.73
C THR A 77 -3.26 -21.85 9.37
N ASN A 78 -4.58 -21.72 9.37
CA ASN A 78 -5.34 -21.40 8.18
C ASN A 78 -4.99 -19.98 7.66
N GLU A 79 -4.32 -19.90 6.51
CA GLU A 79 -3.91 -18.64 5.88
C GLU A 79 -5.08 -17.77 5.44
N ILE A 80 -6.23 -18.37 5.10
CA ILE A 80 -7.43 -17.64 4.67
C ILE A 80 -7.96 -16.84 5.85
N LEU A 81 -8.15 -17.50 7.00
CA LEU A 81 -8.67 -16.85 8.20
C LEU A 81 -7.68 -15.81 8.72
N THR A 82 -6.40 -16.15 8.84
CA THR A 82 -5.39 -15.23 9.38
C THR A 82 -5.19 -14.01 8.48
N SER A 83 -5.13 -14.17 7.17
CA SER A 83 -5.00 -13.05 6.24
C SER A 83 -6.25 -12.16 6.22
N LEU A 84 -7.45 -12.73 6.31
CA LEU A 84 -8.71 -11.97 6.44
C LEU A 84 -8.74 -11.16 7.74
N MET A 85 -8.40 -11.79 8.88
CA MET A 85 -8.40 -11.11 10.17
C MET A 85 -7.40 -9.94 10.19
N LEU A 86 -6.25 -10.10 9.53
CA LEU A 86 -5.26 -9.04 9.41
C LEU A 86 -5.72 -7.86 8.53
N VAL A 87 -6.70 -8.03 7.64
CA VAL A 87 -7.30 -6.88 6.94
C VAL A 87 -7.98 -5.95 7.94
N TYR A 88 -8.77 -6.49 8.86
CA TYR A 88 -9.46 -5.68 9.87
C TYR A 88 -8.46 -4.97 10.79
N VAL A 89 -7.39 -5.64 11.19
CA VAL A 89 -6.31 -5.02 11.98
C VAL A 89 -5.69 -3.86 11.21
N ALA A 90 -5.43 -4.01 9.92
CA ALA A 90 -4.88 -2.95 9.08
C ALA A 90 -5.82 -1.73 8.98
N GLN A 91 -7.11 -1.98 8.77
CA GLN A 91 -8.14 -0.94 8.69
C GLN A 91 -8.27 -0.17 10.02
N LEU A 92 -8.36 -0.88 11.14
CA LEU A 92 -8.44 -0.27 12.47
C LEU A 92 -7.17 0.50 12.83
N PHE A 93 -6.00 -0.02 12.43
CA PHE A 93 -4.72 0.65 12.63
C PHE A 93 -4.62 1.95 11.82
N LEU A 94 -5.07 1.94 10.55
CA LEU A 94 -5.17 3.14 9.74
C LEU A 94 -6.11 4.18 10.39
N ASP A 95 -7.30 3.76 10.81
CA ASP A 95 -8.28 4.63 11.45
C ASP A 95 -7.73 5.28 12.73
N TRP A 96 -7.04 4.48 13.56
CA TRP A 96 -6.35 4.98 14.75
C TRP A 96 -5.25 6.01 14.40
N LEU A 97 -4.45 5.77 13.35
CA LEU A 97 -3.41 6.71 12.91
C LEU A 97 -3.99 8.06 12.51
N VAL A 98 -4.99 8.07 11.62
CA VAL A 98 -5.54 9.32 11.05
C VAL A 98 -6.43 10.09 12.03
N ARG A 99 -6.92 9.44 13.09
CA ARG A 99 -7.64 10.10 14.19
C ARG A 99 -6.72 10.53 15.33
N GLY A 100 -5.56 9.89 15.46
CA GLY A 100 -4.61 10.10 16.53
C GLY A 100 -3.31 10.71 16.01
N PRO A 101 -2.19 9.97 16.00
CA PRO A 101 -0.85 10.53 15.78
C PRO A 101 -0.65 11.27 14.45
N TRP A 102 -1.33 10.86 13.38
CA TRP A 102 -1.15 11.41 12.03
C TRP A 102 -2.26 12.39 11.63
N ARG A 103 -3.17 12.70 12.55
CA ARG A 103 -4.28 13.61 12.29
C ARG A 103 -3.79 15.00 11.88
N ASP A 104 -4.33 15.53 10.79
CA ASP A 104 -4.07 16.90 10.38
C ASP A 104 -4.60 17.91 11.41
N PRO A 105 -3.75 18.76 12.02
CA PRO A 105 -4.20 19.83 12.91
C PRO A 105 -5.19 20.81 12.25
N LYS A 106 -5.12 20.95 10.92
CA LYS A 106 -6.01 21.81 10.11
C LYS A 106 -7.18 21.05 9.50
N GLY A 107 -7.34 19.77 9.82
CA GLY A 107 -8.34 18.89 9.22
C GLY A 107 -9.75 19.01 9.79
N PHE A 108 -10.05 19.98 10.66
CA PHE A 108 -11.39 20.20 11.25
C PHE A 108 -12.08 18.94 11.80
N ASN A 109 -11.34 18.08 12.50
CA ASN A 109 -11.77 16.76 13.01
C ASN A 109 -12.11 15.69 11.96
N PHE A 110 -11.80 15.90 10.68
CA PHE A 110 -11.86 14.83 9.69
C PHE A 110 -10.68 13.85 9.87
N PRO A 111 -10.93 12.53 9.72
CA PRO A 111 -9.90 11.49 9.88
C PRO A 111 -9.00 11.43 8.65
N GLN A 112 -8.06 12.38 8.54
CA GLN A 112 -7.11 12.50 7.44
C GLN A 112 -5.75 12.97 7.94
N THR A 113 -4.72 12.65 7.16
CA THR A 113 -3.38 13.19 7.34
C THR A 113 -3.27 14.59 6.74
N ILE A 114 -2.13 15.25 6.99
CA ILE A 114 -1.75 16.46 6.26
C ILE A 114 -1.77 16.21 4.75
N GLN A 115 -2.06 17.25 3.98
CA GLN A 115 -1.87 17.21 2.53
C GLN A 115 -0.39 17.10 2.20
N PHE A 116 -0.08 16.24 1.23
CA PHE A 116 1.28 16.03 0.79
C PHE A 116 1.72 17.15 -0.15
N ASN A 117 3.01 17.45 -0.14
CA ASN A 117 3.62 18.34 -1.12
C ASN A 117 3.56 17.71 -2.54
N ASP A 118 3.76 18.52 -3.57
CA ASP A 118 3.70 18.08 -4.97
C ASP A 118 4.76 17.01 -5.28
N SER A 119 5.90 17.01 -4.57
CA SER A 119 6.96 16.00 -4.72
C SER A 119 6.54 14.61 -4.21
N ALA A 120 5.50 14.52 -3.38
CA ALA A 120 4.97 13.28 -2.83
C ALA A 120 3.66 12.81 -3.52
N ILE A 121 3.23 13.52 -4.56
CA ILE A 121 2.05 13.19 -5.35
C ILE A 121 2.51 12.64 -6.70
N LEU A 122 1.91 11.53 -7.15
CA LEU A 122 2.21 10.97 -8.46
C LEU A 122 1.75 11.93 -9.57
N PRO A 123 2.63 12.28 -10.53
CA PRO A 123 2.27 13.08 -11.68
C PRO A 123 1.08 12.51 -12.46
N GLU A 124 0.19 13.40 -12.87
CA GLU A 124 -0.94 13.07 -13.73
C GLU A 124 -0.48 12.85 -15.18
N LEU A 125 -1.08 11.87 -15.85
CA LEU A 125 -0.79 11.55 -17.25
C LEU A 125 -1.61 12.39 -18.23
N MET A 126 -2.84 12.76 -17.85
CA MET A 126 -3.77 13.51 -18.69
C MET A 126 -4.48 14.59 -17.88
N PRO A 127 -3.85 15.76 -17.67
CA PRO A 127 -4.40 16.84 -16.84
C PRO A 127 -5.77 17.35 -17.32
N ALA A 128 -6.03 17.29 -18.64
CA ALA A 128 -7.27 17.77 -19.25
C ALA A 128 -8.42 16.76 -19.25
N SER A 129 -8.18 15.48 -18.94
CA SER A 129 -9.16 14.38 -19.11
C SER A 129 -9.36 13.51 -17.86
N GLY A 130 -8.71 13.85 -16.74
CA GLY A 130 -9.01 13.34 -15.41
C GLY A 130 -8.04 12.30 -14.87
N ARG A 131 -8.09 12.14 -13.53
CA ARG A 131 -7.59 11.18 -12.51
C ARG A 131 -6.52 10.10 -12.83
N ALA A 132 -6.09 9.91 -14.07
CA ALA A 132 -5.06 8.98 -14.48
C ALA A 132 -3.68 9.53 -14.13
N ASN A 133 -2.90 8.75 -13.38
CA ASN A 133 -1.56 9.10 -12.95
C ASN A 133 -0.56 8.02 -13.36
N LEU A 134 0.73 8.29 -13.15
CA LEU A 134 1.83 7.36 -13.46
C LEU A 134 1.68 5.97 -12.81
N GLY A 135 0.84 5.83 -11.78
CA GLY A 135 0.50 4.53 -11.21
C GLY A 135 -0.11 3.55 -12.24
N PHE A 136 -0.78 4.05 -13.28
CA PHE A 136 -1.27 3.18 -14.37
C PHE A 136 -0.13 2.56 -15.18
N VAL A 137 0.93 3.34 -15.47
CA VAL A 137 2.13 2.85 -16.16
C VAL A 137 2.81 1.79 -15.31
N PHE A 138 2.97 2.02 -14.00
CA PHE A 138 3.52 1.02 -13.09
C PHE A 138 2.71 -0.28 -13.09
N ALA A 139 1.38 -0.18 -13.13
CA ALA A 139 0.52 -1.36 -13.18
C ALA A 139 0.72 -2.19 -14.45
N LEU A 140 0.87 -1.54 -15.62
CA LEU A 140 1.16 -2.22 -16.88
C LEU A 140 2.55 -2.85 -16.89
N VAL A 141 3.57 -2.13 -16.42
CA VAL A 141 4.94 -2.64 -16.32
C VAL A 141 4.98 -3.88 -15.41
N ALA A 142 4.34 -3.82 -14.24
CA ALA A 142 4.25 -4.96 -13.33
C ALA A 142 3.54 -6.17 -13.98
N ALA A 143 2.45 -5.93 -14.71
CA ALA A 143 1.72 -7.00 -15.41
C ALA A 143 2.59 -7.70 -16.47
N VAL A 144 3.34 -6.93 -17.26
CA VAL A 144 4.26 -7.47 -18.28
C VAL A 144 5.41 -8.24 -17.63
N LEU A 145 6.02 -7.70 -16.56
CA LEU A 145 7.09 -8.38 -15.83
C LEU A 145 6.64 -9.72 -15.25
N VAL A 146 5.45 -9.77 -14.65
CA VAL A 146 4.89 -11.01 -14.08
C VAL A 146 4.48 -11.99 -15.18
N TRP A 147 4.03 -11.52 -16.35
CA TRP A 147 3.70 -12.40 -17.47
C TRP A 147 4.91 -13.16 -18.02
N ILE A 148 6.11 -12.57 -17.93
CA ILE A 148 7.36 -13.20 -18.38
C ILE A 148 7.89 -14.24 -17.36
N LEU A 149 7.48 -14.12 -16.09
CA LEU A 149 7.86 -15.05 -15.00
C LEU A 149 7.09 -16.39 -15.08
#